data_AF-A0A3D3EBJ9-F1
#
_entry.id   AF-A0A3D3EBJ9-F1
#
_cell.length_a   1.000
_cell.length_b   1.000
_cell.length_c   1.000
_cell.angle_alpha   90.00
_cell.angle_beta   90.00
_cell.angle_gamma   90.00
#
_symmetry.space_group_name_H-M   'P 1'
#
loop_
_entity.id
_entity.type
_entity.pdbx_description
1 polymer ?
#
loop_
_entity_poly.entity_id
_entity_poly.type
_entity_poly.pdbx_seq_one_letter_code
_entity_poly.pdbx_strand_id
1 'polypeptide(L)'
;MMKGYLDDLDARLDAAGFTCPCLLMTSAGSLVTIETATRFPIRLVESGPAGGAILASHMANRLQEPKLVSFDMGGTTAKICLIDDGKPLLSREFEIDRAHRFIKG
;
A
#
# COMPACT_ATOMS: atom_id res chain seq x y z
N MET A 1 9.38 -15.09 -7.19
CA MET A 1 9.17 -14.99 -5.72
C MET A 1 7.74 -14.51 -5.39
N MET A 2 7.33 -13.29 -5.77
CA MET A 2 5.98 -12.77 -5.46
C MET A 2 4.81 -13.57 -6.06
N LYS A 3 4.87 -13.92 -7.35
CA LYS A 3 3.84 -14.73 -8.01
C LYS A 3 3.58 -16.05 -7.27
N GLY A 4 4.64 -16.82 -6.98
CA GLY A 4 4.50 -18.10 -6.29
C GLY A 4 3.90 -17.97 -4.90
N TYR A 5 4.19 -16.88 -4.18
CA TYR A 5 3.54 -16.59 -2.90
C TYR A 5 2.04 -16.29 -3.05
N LEU A 6 1.67 -15.50 -4.07
CA LEU A 6 0.26 -15.18 -4.33
C LEU A 6 -0.52 -16.41 -4.78
N ASP A 7 0.08 -17.29 -5.59
CA ASP A 7 -0.53 -18.56 -6.01
C ASP A 7 -0.73 -19.50 -4.79
N ASP A 8 0.25 -19.59 -3.87
CA ASP A 8 0.12 -20.36 -2.62
C ASP A 8 -0.97 -19.78 -1.71
N LEU A 9 -1.04 -18.46 -1.58
CA LEU A 9 -2.06 -17.78 -0.80
C LEU A 9 -3.47 -18.10 -1.33
N ASP A 10 -3.66 -18.03 -2.65
CA ASP A 10 -4.95 -18.32 -3.30
C ASP A 10 -5.40 -19.76 -3.01
N ALA A 11 -4.50 -20.73 -3.23
CA ALA A 11 -4.78 -22.14 -2.97
C ALA A 11 -5.11 -22.42 -1.49
N ARG A 12 -4.48 -21.70 -0.56
CA ARG A 12 -4.75 -21.84 0.88
C ARG A 12 -6.07 -21.20 1.30
N LEU A 13 -6.46 -20.08 0.69
CA LEU A 13 -7.76 -19.48 0.92
C LEU A 13 -8.88 -20.40 0.41
N ASP A 14 -8.71 -20.99 -0.78
CA ASP A 14 -9.62 -21.98 -1.33
C ASP A 14 -9.75 -23.20 -0.41
N ALA A 15 -8.62 -23.76 0.05
CA ALA A 15 -8.61 -24.90 0.96
C ALA A 15 -9.26 -24.58 2.32
N ALA A 16 -9.24 -23.31 2.75
CA ALA A 16 -9.92 -22.85 3.96
C ALA A 16 -11.42 -22.59 3.76
N GLY A 17 -11.95 -22.76 2.54
CA GLY A 17 -13.37 -22.56 2.22
C GLY A 17 -13.76 -21.09 2.06
N PHE A 18 -12.81 -20.20 1.72
CA PHE A 18 -13.10 -18.79 1.51
C PHE A 18 -13.88 -18.61 0.19
N THR A 19 -15.16 -18.21 0.27
CA THR A 19 -16.04 -18.10 -0.91
C THR A 19 -16.17 -16.67 -1.43
N CYS A 20 -15.47 -15.69 -0.85
CA CYS A 20 -15.54 -14.30 -1.25
C CYS A 20 -14.23 -13.85 -1.94
N PRO A 21 -14.28 -12.80 -2.79
CA PRO A 21 -13.09 -12.30 -3.46
C PRO A 21 -12.05 -11.81 -2.45
N CYS A 22 -10.82 -12.35 -2.55
CA CYS A 22 -9.68 -11.80 -1.85
C CYS A 22 -9.14 -10.59 -2.64
N LEU A 23 -9.12 -9.44 -1.98
CA LEU A 23 -8.64 -8.19 -2.58
C LEU A 23 -7.35 -7.73 -1.89
N LEU A 24 -6.40 -7.31 -2.72
CA LEU A 24 -5.09 -6.82 -2.32
C LEU A 24 -4.99 -5.32 -2.54
N MET A 25 -4.41 -4.62 -1.57
CA MET A 25 -4.09 -3.20 -1.68
C MET A 25 -2.91 -2.99 -2.62
N THR A 26 -2.98 -1.98 -3.48
CA THR A 26 -1.86 -1.54 -4.33
C THR A 26 -1.17 -0.33 -3.74
N SER A 27 0.05 -0.01 -4.22
CA SER A 27 0.79 1.21 -3.85
C SER A 27 0.00 2.49 -4.15
N ALA A 28 -0.91 2.45 -5.12
CA ALA A 28 -1.77 3.57 -5.49
C ALA A 28 -3.04 3.69 -4.61
N GLY A 29 -3.24 2.77 -3.66
CA GLY A 29 -4.39 2.79 -2.76
C GLY A 29 -5.67 2.15 -3.33
N SER A 30 -5.63 1.57 -4.53
CA SER A 30 -6.75 0.81 -5.08
C SER A 30 -6.67 -0.67 -4.71
N LEU A 31 -7.82 -1.35 -4.71
CA LEU A 31 -7.92 -2.80 -4.50
C LEU A 31 -7.91 -3.57 -5.82
N VAL A 32 -7.24 -4.73 -5.84
CA VAL A 32 -7.16 -5.63 -7.00
C VAL A 32 -7.30 -7.09 -6.59
N THR A 33 -7.69 -7.96 -7.52
CA THR A 33 -7.73 -9.41 -7.29
C THR A 33 -6.32 -10.01 -7.19
N ILE A 34 -6.21 -11.20 -6.59
CA ILE A 34 -4.97 -11.99 -6.60
C ILE A 34 -4.47 -12.22 -8.03
N GLU A 35 -5.36 -12.59 -8.96
CA GLU A 35 -5.02 -12.75 -10.39
C GLU A 35 -4.34 -11.49 -10.96
N THR A 36 -4.91 -10.31 -10.69
CA THR A 36 -4.38 -9.05 -11.20
C THR A 36 -3.05 -8.69 -10.55
N ALA A 37 -2.94 -8.91 -9.24
CA ALA A 37 -1.69 -8.71 -8.51
C ALA A 37 -0.57 -9.64 -9.00
N THR A 38 -0.90 -10.88 -9.33
CA THR A 38 0.05 -11.84 -9.92
C THR A 38 0.56 -11.41 -11.28
N ARG A 39 -0.28 -10.76 -12.11
CA ARG A 39 0.14 -10.17 -13.39
C ARG A 39 1.01 -8.92 -13.23
N PHE A 40 0.76 -8.12 -12.19
CA PHE A 40 1.43 -6.84 -11.96
C PHE A 40 2.00 -6.72 -10.53
N PRO A 41 2.93 -7.61 -10.12
CA PRO A 41 3.34 -7.73 -8.71
C PRO A 41 4.05 -6.48 -8.18
N ILE A 42 4.69 -5.71 -9.06
CA ILE A 42 5.34 -4.44 -8.71
C ILE A 42 4.36 -3.42 -8.11
N ARG A 43 3.07 -3.50 -8.44
CA ARG A 43 2.02 -2.62 -7.91
C ARG A 43 1.67 -2.89 -6.44
N LEU A 44 2.25 -3.92 -5.83
CA LEU A 44 2.06 -4.24 -4.41
C LEU A 44 3.16 -3.67 -3.52
N VAL A 45 4.28 -3.21 -4.10
CA VAL A 45 5.40 -2.67 -3.32
C VAL A 45 4.95 -1.40 -2.60
N GLU A 46 5.19 -1.29 -1.30
CA GLU A 46 4.69 -0.16 -0.47
C GLU A 46 3.14 -0.04 -0.43
N SER A 47 2.40 -1.15 -0.62
CA SER A 47 0.93 -1.18 -0.46
C SER A 47 0.44 -0.93 0.97
N GLY A 48 1.23 -1.30 1.99
CA GLY A 48 0.90 -1.08 3.41
C GLY A 48 0.73 0.42 3.75
N PRO A 49 1.75 1.27 3.48
CA PRO A 49 1.65 2.71 3.69
C PRO A 49 0.48 3.37 2.93
N ALA A 50 0.12 2.87 1.75
CA ALA A 50 -1.04 3.37 1.02
C ALA A 50 -2.35 3.18 1.82
N GLY A 51 -2.51 2.03 2.49
CA GLY A 51 -3.62 1.79 3.43
C GLY A 51 -3.63 2.78 4.60
N GLY A 52 -2.45 3.06 5.18
CA GLY A 52 -2.30 4.06 6.24
C GLY A 52 -2.71 5.47 5.79
N ALA A 53 -2.32 5.88 4.57
CA ALA A 53 -2.68 7.16 3.99
C ALA A 53 -4.20 7.29 3.74
N ILE A 54 -4.84 6.22 3.26
CA ILE A 54 -6.31 6.17 3.07
C ILE A 54 -7.03 6.31 4.42
N LEU A 55 -6.57 5.58 5.44
CA LEU A 55 -7.13 5.68 6.78
C LEU A 55 -6.96 7.09 7.34
N ALA A 56 -5.78 7.69 7.19
CA ALA A 56 -5.49 9.05 7.64
C ALA A 56 -6.41 10.10 6.99
N SER A 57 -6.62 9.99 5.68
CA SER A 57 -7.58 10.83 4.95
C SER A 57 -9.02 10.62 5.42
N HIS A 58 -9.42 9.37 5.67
CA HIS A 58 -10.73 9.07 6.25
C HIS A 58 -10.89 9.72 7.64
N MET A 59 -9.87 9.63 8.48
CA MET A 59 -9.86 10.22 9.82
C MET A 59 -9.88 11.75 9.78
N ALA A 60 -9.11 12.38 8.89
CA ALA A 60 -9.13 13.83 8.66
C ALA A 60 -10.55 14.34 8.42
N ASN A 61 -11.28 13.67 7.51
CA ASN A 61 -12.67 14.01 7.22
C ASN A 61 -13.61 13.77 8.40
N ARG A 62 -13.44 12.65 9.12
CA ARG A 62 -14.25 12.34 10.31
C ARG A 62 -14.04 13.31 11.46
N LEU A 63 -12.83 13.80 11.64
CA LEU A 63 -12.45 14.73 12.70
C LEU A 63 -12.67 16.20 12.31
N GLN A 64 -13.04 16.47 11.06
CA GLN A 64 -13.12 17.81 10.49
C GLN A 64 -11.78 18.56 10.57
N GLU A 65 -10.68 17.81 10.49
CA GLU A 65 -9.31 18.31 10.50
C GLU A 65 -8.69 18.13 9.12
N PRO A 66 -8.73 19.14 8.23
CA PRO A 66 -8.33 18.98 6.84
C PRO A 66 -6.81 18.81 6.67
N LYS A 67 -6.02 19.10 7.72
CA LYS A 67 -4.55 19.01 7.70
C LYS A 67 -4.06 18.20 8.88
N LEU A 68 -3.42 17.06 8.60
CA LEU A 68 -2.82 16.24 9.63
C LEU A 68 -1.61 15.47 9.11
N VAL A 69 -0.80 14.99 10.05
CA VAL A 69 0.30 14.08 9.76
C VAL A 69 -0.06 12.72 10.34
N SER A 70 -0.06 11.70 9.49
CA SER A 70 -0.10 10.31 9.93
C SER A 70 1.31 9.78 10.14
N PHE A 71 1.48 9.03 11.22
CA PHE A 71 2.74 8.43 11.61
C PHE A 71 2.49 6.98 12.00
N ASP A 72 3.10 6.06 11.27
CA ASP A 72 3.03 4.61 11.52
C ASP A 72 4.45 4.11 11.78
N MET A 73 4.69 3.60 12.98
CA MET A 73 6.01 3.16 13.43
C MET A 73 5.94 1.73 13.96
N GLY A 74 6.73 0.86 13.34
CA GLY A 74 7.05 -0.47 13.86
C GLY A 74 8.48 -0.54 14.41
N GLY A 75 8.95 -1.75 14.71
CA GLY A 75 10.31 -1.97 15.24
C GLY A 75 11.46 -1.73 14.26
N THR A 76 11.17 -1.55 12.97
CA THR A 76 12.18 -1.41 11.90
C THR A 76 12.01 -0.15 11.07
N THR A 77 10.77 0.28 10.86
CA THR A 77 10.47 1.36 9.93
C THR A 77 9.43 2.29 10.52
N ALA A 78 9.62 3.58 10.27
CA ALA A 78 8.62 4.61 10.48
C ALA A 78 8.20 5.16 9.12
N LYS A 79 6.91 5.41 8.96
CA LYS A 79 6.30 5.97 7.76
C LYS A 79 5.51 7.21 8.15
N ILE A 80 5.59 8.24 7.30
CA ILE A 80 4.89 9.51 7.48
C ILE A 80 4.09 9.78 6.22
N CYS A 81 2.82 10.18 6.38
CA CYS A 81 2.03 10.72 5.27
C CYS A 81 1.35 12.02 5.72
N LEU A 82 1.53 13.06 4.91
CA LEU A 82 0.91 14.37 5.08
C LEU A 82 -0.44 14.38 4.37
N ILE A 83 -1.48 14.75 5.12
CA ILE A 83 -2.82 15.01 4.64
C ILE A 83 -2.99 16.52 4.53
N ASP A 84 -3.44 16.99 3.37
CA ASP A 84 -3.81 18.38 3.11
C ASP A 84 -5.15 18.39 2.35
N ASP A 85 -6.04 19.32 2.70
CA ASP A 85 -7.42 19.36 2.20
C ASP A 85 -8.16 18.01 2.33
N GLY A 86 -7.92 17.30 3.45
CA GLY A 86 -8.51 15.98 3.71
C GLY A 86 -8.03 14.86 2.78
N LYS A 87 -7.01 15.10 1.95
CA LYS A 87 -6.48 14.14 0.96
C LYS A 87 -5.01 13.83 1.22
N PRO A 88 -4.55 12.60 0.93
CA PRO A 88 -3.14 12.28 1.01
C PRO A 88 -2.38 12.97 -0.14
N LEU A 89 -1.22 13.54 0.16
CA LEU A 89 -0.33 14.06 -0.87
C LEU A 89 0.26 12.91 -1.69
N LEU A 90 0.07 12.95 -3.00
CA LEU A 90 0.57 11.94 -3.94
C LEU A 90 1.84 12.43 -4.61
N SER A 91 2.88 11.58 -4.61
CA SER A 91 4.06 11.75 -5.47
C SER A 91 3.86 11.02 -6.78
N ARG A 92 4.36 11.59 -7.88
CA ARG A 92 4.45 10.90 -9.19
C ARG A 92 5.71 10.05 -9.34
N GLU A 93 6.66 10.23 -8.43
CA GLU A 93 7.94 9.54 -8.41
C GLU A 93 7.96 8.50 -7.29
N PHE A 94 8.43 7.31 -7.63
CA PHE A 94 8.54 6.17 -6.73
C PHE A 94 9.96 5.62 -6.83
N GLU A 95 10.71 5.72 -5.73
CA GLU A 95 12.08 5.20 -5.63
C GLU A 95 12.10 3.98 -4.70
N ILE A 96 12.72 2.89 -5.16
CA ILE A 96 12.99 1.70 -4.35
C ILE A 96 14.50 1.62 -4.12
N ASP A 97 14.90 1.23 -2.92
CA ASP A 97 16.29 0.96 -2.52
C ASP A 97 17.27 2.14 -2.63
N ARG A 98 16.76 3.37 -2.80
CA ARG A 98 17.59 4.59 -2.92
C ARG A 98 18.64 4.53 -4.04
N ALA A 99 18.36 3.75 -5.09
CA ALA A 99 19.32 3.47 -6.16
C ALA A 99 19.84 4.73 -6.86
N HIS A 100 19.05 5.82 -6.92
CA HIS A 100 19.45 7.06 -7.59
C HIS A 100 20.42 7.92 -6.78
N ARG A 101 20.43 7.78 -5.44
CA ARG A 101 21.30 8.59 -4.56
C ARG A 101 22.77 8.13 -4.57
N PHE A 102 23.05 6.96 -5.13
CA PHE A 102 24.40 6.37 -5.22
C PHE A 102 24.98 6.30 -6.64
N ILE A 103 24.27 6.82 -7.65
CA ILE A 103 24.82 6.96 -9.00
C ILE A 103 25.84 8.10 -8.95
N LYS A 104 27.14 7.77 -8.88
CA LYS A 104 28.20 8.74 -9.12
C LYS A 104 28.05 9.27 -10.54
N GLY A 105 27.99 10.60 -10.67
CA GLY A 105 28.24 11.29 -11.94
C GLY A 105 29.66 11.05 -12.45
#